data_AF-A0AAW0XTB5-F1
#
_entry.id   AF-A0AAW0XTB5-F1
#
_cell.length_a   1.000
_cell.length_b   1.000
_cell.length_c   1.000
_cell.angle_alpha   90.00
_cell.angle_beta   90.00
_cell.angle_gamma   90.00
#
_symmetry.space_group_name_H-M   'P 1'
#
loop_
_entity.id
_entity.type
_entity.pdbx_description
1 polymer ?
#
loop_
_entity_poly.entity_id
_entity_poly.type
_entity_poly.pdbx_seq_one_letter_code
_entity_poly.pdbx_strand_id
1 'polypeptide(L)'
;GGVVCYVVVCLAVVTPAAAEGVCYHDGYYFSNGSRWRPEVCLECECQGWVEVCQREQCHDPQCPPHHILYHHPQHCCPRCFPPVRTCHAGDTMYQDGEVWSPGGCEQCRCVNGTLSCGHIPCSVTSCREGQVALQLPHQCCPECVPLG
;
A
#
# COMPACT_ATOMS: atom_id res chain seq x y z
N GLY A 1 25.53 20.37 -39.23
CA GLY A 1 26.98 20.17 -39.31
C GLY A 1 27.67 21.51 -39.49
N GLY A 2 28.80 21.72 -38.81
CA GLY A 2 29.59 22.95 -38.89
C GLY A 2 31.08 22.64 -39.09
N VAL A 3 31.84 23.56 -39.68
CA VAL A 3 33.29 23.43 -39.87
C VAL A 3 33.97 24.44 -38.98
N VAL A 4 34.89 23.98 -38.14
CA VAL A 4 35.72 24.85 -37.29
C VAL A 4 37.15 24.77 -37.79
N CYS A 5 37.75 25.93 -38.10
CA CYS A 5 39.10 26.00 -38.64
C CYS A 5 40.07 26.64 -37.64
N TYR A 6 41.21 25.99 -37.40
CA TYR A 6 42.33 26.51 -36.65
C TYR A 6 43.58 26.51 -37.53
N VAL A 7 44.08 27.71 -37.84
CA VAL A 7 45.41 27.95 -38.43
C VAL A 7 45.76 26.97 -39.57
N VAL A 8 44.87 26.83 -40.56
CA VAL A 8 44.90 25.93 -41.75
C VAL A 8 44.30 24.53 -41.60
N VAL A 9 43.94 24.09 -40.41
CA VAL A 9 43.26 22.81 -40.20
C VAL A 9 41.77 23.04 -40.00
N CYS A 10 40.94 22.54 -40.91
CA CYS A 10 39.49 22.56 -40.76
C CYS A 10 39.00 21.19 -40.29
N LEU A 11 38.36 21.17 -39.13
CA LEU A 11 37.73 19.97 -38.57
C LEU A 11 36.24 20.01 -38.91
N ALA A 12 35.76 18.94 -39.56
CA ALA A 12 34.34 18.73 -39.75
C ALA A 12 33.74 18.31 -38.41
N VAL A 13 32.93 19.18 -37.81
CA VAL A 13 32.15 18.84 -36.63
C VAL A 13 30.84 18.23 -37.10
N VAL A 14 30.79 16.89 -37.08
CA VAL A 14 29.55 16.15 -37.26
C VAL A 14 28.75 16.28 -35.98
N THR A 15 27.87 17.28 -35.91
CA THR A 15 26.79 17.29 -34.92
C THR A 15 25.98 16.01 -35.14
N PRO A 16 25.78 15.14 -34.13
CA PRO A 16 24.86 14.03 -34.30
C PRO A 16 23.53 14.64 -34.72
N ALA A 17 23.04 14.29 -35.91
CA ALA A 17 21.67 14.59 -36.27
C ALA A 17 20.82 13.98 -35.15
N ALA A 18 19.92 14.77 -34.56
CA ALA A 18 18.88 14.20 -33.70
C ALA A 18 18.29 13.04 -34.50
N ALA A 19 18.40 11.80 -34.01
CA ALA A 19 18.07 10.64 -34.82
C ALA A 19 16.65 10.83 -35.36
N GLU A 20 16.52 10.99 -36.67
CA GLU A 20 15.21 11.09 -37.30
C GLU A 20 14.67 9.67 -37.42
N GLY A 21 13.41 9.45 -37.07
CA GLY A 21 12.76 8.16 -37.23
C GLY A 21 11.47 7.97 -36.44
N VAL A 22 10.70 6.97 -36.88
CA VAL A 22 9.46 6.52 -36.27
C VAL A 22 9.45 5.00 -36.20
N CYS A 23 8.94 4.46 -35.08
CA CYS A 23 8.71 3.04 -34.89
C CYS A 23 7.22 2.73 -35.05
N TYR A 24 6.89 1.55 -35.57
CA TYR A 24 5.52 1.09 -35.74
C TYR A 24 5.27 -0.13 -34.85
N HIS A 25 4.29 -0.06 -33.96
CA HIS A 25 3.95 -1.11 -33.02
C HIS A 25 2.43 -1.20 -32.85
N ASP A 26 1.84 -2.37 -33.07
CA ASP A 26 0.41 -2.67 -32.92
C ASP A 26 -0.56 -1.63 -33.52
N GLY A 27 -0.23 -1.09 -34.70
CA GLY A 27 -1.07 -0.09 -35.37
C GLY A 27 -0.76 1.36 -35.03
N TYR A 28 0.16 1.61 -34.09
CA TYR A 28 0.54 2.95 -33.65
C TYR A 28 1.95 3.32 -34.11
N TYR A 29 2.15 4.61 -34.37
CA TYR A 29 3.45 5.17 -34.71
C TYR A 29 4.02 5.93 -33.52
N PHE A 30 5.26 5.62 -33.16
CA PHE A 30 6.00 6.22 -32.05
C PHE A 30 7.16 7.03 -32.61
N SER A 31 7.31 8.29 -32.18
CA SER A 31 8.45 9.11 -32.57
C SER A 31 9.73 8.61 -31.90
N ASN A 32 10.88 8.86 -32.53
CA ASN A 32 12.17 8.61 -31.91
C ASN A 32 12.26 9.20 -30.49
N GLY A 33 12.79 8.42 -29.55
CA GLY A 33 12.89 8.71 -28.12
C GLY A 33 11.62 8.38 -27.32
N SER A 34 10.51 7.99 -27.98
CA SER A 34 9.29 7.58 -27.28
C SER A 34 9.51 6.27 -26.54
N ARG A 35 8.95 6.18 -25.34
CA ARG A 35 8.89 4.95 -24.54
C ARG A 35 7.46 4.53 -24.29
N TRP A 36 7.19 3.23 -24.37
CA TRP A 36 5.88 2.67 -24.08
C TRP A 36 6.00 1.30 -23.42
N ARG A 37 4.90 0.84 -22.82
CA ARG A 37 4.81 -0.48 -22.17
C ARG A 37 3.65 -1.27 -22.77
N PRO A 38 3.90 -2.11 -23.77
CA PRO A 38 2.84 -2.93 -24.38
C PRO A 38 2.42 -4.09 -23.46
N GLU A 39 3.32 -4.55 -22.59
CA GLU A 39 3.02 -5.52 -21.54
C GLU A 39 3.49 -4.99 -20.18
N VAL A 40 2.93 -5.54 -19.10
CA VAL A 40 3.27 -5.16 -17.72
C VAL A 40 4.77 -5.32 -17.43
N CYS A 41 5.43 -6.30 -18.06
CA CYS A 41 6.85 -6.60 -17.91
C CYS A 41 7.73 -6.16 -19.09
N LEU A 42 7.18 -5.45 -20.09
CA LEU A 42 7.93 -5.09 -21.29
C LEU A 42 7.95 -3.57 -21.43
N GLU A 43 9.13 -2.99 -21.47
CA GLU A 43 9.34 -1.57 -21.76
C GLU A 43 10.09 -1.44 -23.07
N CYS A 44 9.51 -0.69 -24.00
CA CYS A 44 10.03 -0.47 -25.33
C CYS A 44 10.39 0.99 -25.52
N GLU A 45 11.48 1.24 -26.25
CA GLU A 45 11.92 2.57 -26.67
C GLU A 45 12.14 2.58 -28.18
N CYS A 46 11.67 3.65 -28.84
CA CYS A 46 11.97 3.88 -30.24
C CYS A 46 13.32 4.58 -30.36
N GLN A 47 14.32 3.89 -30.90
CA GLN A 47 15.66 4.43 -31.15
C GLN A 47 15.88 4.60 -32.66
N GLY A 48 15.53 5.79 -33.16
CA GLY A 48 15.48 6.13 -34.57
C GLY A 48 14.35 5.36 -35.26
N TRP A 49 14.71 4.28 -35.95
CA TRP A 49 13.79 3.41 -36.70
C TRP A 49 13.66 2.02 -36.07
N VAL A 50 14.35 1.78 -34.95
CA VAL A 50 14.42 0.47 -34.30
C VAL A 50 13.67 0.52 -32.99
N GLU A 51 12.70 -0.37 -32.84
CA GLU A 51 12.07 -0.65 -31.55
C GLU A 51 13.01 -1.51 -30.72
N VAL A 52 13.40 -0.99 -29.55
CA VAL A 52 14.26 -1.69 -28.59
C VAL A 52 13.43 -1.97 -27.34
N CYS A 53 13.07 -3.24 -27.13
CA CYS A 53 12.32 -3.66 -25.95
C CYS A 53 13.19 -4.40 -24.95
N GLN A 54 13.01 -4.07 -23.68
CA GLN A 54 13.62 -4.76 -22.56
C GLN A 54 12.53 -5.37 -21.67
N ARG A 55 12.64 -6.68 -21.46
CA ARG A 55 11.78 -7.39 -20.50
C ARG A 55 12.37 -7.28 -19.11
N GLU A 56 11.55 -6.86 -18.16
CA GLU A 56 11.91 -6.88 -16.74
C GLU A 56 11.98 -8.32 -16.24
N GLN A 57 13.10 -8.70 -15.64
CA GLN A 57 13.32 -10.03 -15.09
C GLN A 57 13.13 -10.00 -13.57
N CYS A 58 12.16 -10.77 -13.10
CA CYS A 58 11.88 -10.85 -11.68
C CYS A 58 12.84 -11.80 -10.98
N HIS A 59 13.34 -11.36 -9.82
CA HIS A 59 14.08 -12.19 -8.88
C HIS A 59 13.14 -12.60 -7.74
N ASP A 60 13.45 -13.70 -7.06
CA ASP A 60 12.69 -14.11 -5.88
C ASP A 60 12.94 -13.11 -4.73
N PRO A 61 11.89 -12.42 -4.22
CA PRO A 61 12.05 -11.43 -3.17
C PRO A 61 12.36 -12.01 -1.78
N GLN A 62 12.33 -13.34 -1.59
CA GLN A 62 12.61 -14.02 -0.31
C GLN A 62 11.80 -13.41 0.85
N CYS A 63 10.49 -13.65 0.85
CA CYS A 63 9.58 -13.00 1.77
C CYS A 63 9.93 -13.25 3.25
N PRO A 64 9.78 -12.23 4.12
CA PRO A 64 9.89 -12.43 5.56
C PRO A 64 8.88 -13.48 6.05
N PRO A 65 9.13 -14.13 7.19
CA PRO A 65 8.19 -15.08 7.77
C PRO A 65 6.76 -14.53 7.84
N HIS A 66 5.80 -15.40 7.53
CA HIS A 66 4.36 -15.11 7.52
C HIS A 66 3.88 -14.06 6.49
N HIS A 67 4.76 -13.49 5.66
CA HIS A 67 4.33 -12.66 4.54
C HIS A 67 3.83 -13.53 3.39
N ILE A 68 2.90 -12.97 2.62
CA ILE A 68 2.30 -13.62 1.48
C ILE A 68 2.94 -13.03 0.21
N LEU A 69 3.47 -13.91 -0.63
CA LEU A 69 3.93 -13.54 -1.96
C LEU A 69 2.71 -13.36 -2.87
N TYR A 70 2.52 -12.16 -3.40
CA TYR A 70 1.40 -11.86 -4.27
C TYR A 70 1.85 -11.19 -5.56
N HIS A 71 1.34 -11.68 -6.69
CA HIS A 71 1.60 -11.14 -8.02
C HIS A 71 0.37 -10.37 -8.50
N HIS A 72 0.46 -9.04 -8.47
CA HIS A 72 -0.64 -8.17 -8.88
C HIS A 72 -0.65 -8.03 -10.41
N PRO A 73 -1.80 -8.11 -11.09
CA PRO A 73 -1.86 -8.10 -12.56
C PRO A 73 -1.34 -6.81 -13.21
N GLN A 74 -1.26 -5.70 -12.48
CA GLN A 74 -0.69 -4.43 -12.97
C GLN A 74 0.81 -4.25 -12.68
N HIS A 75 1.45 -5.20 -12.00
CA HIS A 75 2.87 -5.11 -11.66
C HIS A 75 3.65 -6.28 -12.26
N CYS A 76 4.85 -6.02 -12.76
CA CYS A 76 5.63 -7.07 -13.40
C CYS A 76 6.05 -8.15 -12.40
N CYS A 77 6.60 -7.76 -11.26
CA CYS A 77 7.17 -8.68 -10.30
C CYS A 77 6.31 -8.87 -9.04
N PRO A 78 6.32 -10.09 -8.47
CA PRO A 78 5.61 -10.35 -7.24
C PRO A 78 6.22 -9.58 -6.07
N ARG A 79 5.41 -9.25 -5.07
CA ARG A 79 5.84 -8.55 -3.86
C ARG A 79 5.34 -9.29 -2.63
N CYS A 80 6.06 -9.11 -1.52
CA CYS A 80 5.67 -9.65 -0.24
C CYS A 80 4.74 -8.67 0.47
N PHE A 81 3.60 -9.16 0.94
CA PHE A 81 2.65 -8.38 1.72
C PHE A 81 2.56 -8.95 3.14
N PRO A 82 2.42 -8.10 4.17
CA PRO A 82 2.17 -8.59 5.51
C PRO A 82 0.88 -9.41 5.53
N PRO A 83 0.79 -10.44 6.37
CA PRO A 83 -0.43 -11.22 6.51
C PRO A 83 -1.55 -10.31 6.99
N VAL A 84 -2.75 -10.47 6.42
CA VAL A 84 -3.94 -9.81 6.95
C VAL A 84 -4.26 -10.45 8.29
N ARG A 85 -4.12 -9.67 9.36
CA ARG A 85 -4.44 -10.09 10.73
C ARG A 85 -5.89 -9.66 11.02
N THR A 86 -6.76 -10.64 11.24
CA THR A 86 -8.15 -10.40 11.62
C THR A 86 -8.52 -11.28 12.80
N CYS A 87 -9.49 -10.82 13.58
CA CYS A 87 -10.12 -11.59 14.64
C CYS A 87 -11.56 -11.88 14.27
N HIS A 88 -12.09 -13.00 14.75
CA HIS A 88 -13.49 -13.37 14.55
C HIS A 88 -14.18 -13.46 15.91
N ALA A 89 -15.20 -12.64 16.14
CA ALA A 89 -16.07 -12.75 17.31
C ALA A 89 -17.50 -13.07 16.85
N GLY A 90 -17.91 -14.33 17.04
CA GLY A 90 -19.12 -14.86 16.40
C GLY A 90 -18.99 -14.80 14.88
N ASP A 91 -19.98 -14.22 14.22
CA ASP A 91 -20.03 -14.04 12.75
C ASP A 91 -19.36 -12.74 12.27
N THR A 92 -18.87 -11.90 13.19
CA THR A 92 -18.27 -10.61 12.85
C THR A 92 -16.76 -10.72 12.77
N MET A 93 -16.18 -10.17 11.69
CA MET A 93 -14.75 -10.05 11.49
C MET A 93 -14.27 -8.66 11.91
N TYR A 94 -13.22 -8.61 12.71
CA TYR A 94 -12.57 -7.38 13.19
C TYR A 94 -11.14 -7.30 12.66
N GLN A 95 -10.72 -6.11 12.25
CA GLN A 95 -9.35 -5.85 11.81
C GLN A 95 -8.39 -5.77 12.98
N ASP A 96 -7.11 -6.01 12.72
CA ASP A 96 -6.07 -5.81 13.73
C ASP A 96 -6.09 -4.38 14.31
N GLY A 97 -6.00 -4.28 15.63
CA GLY A 97 -6.09 -3.02 16.36
C GLY A 97 -7.51 -2.51 16.61
N GLU A 98 -8.53 -3.11 15.97
CA GLU A 98 -9.92 -2.73 16.16
C GLU A 98 -10.38 -3.01 17.59
N VAL A 99 -11.18 -2.10 18.14
CA VAL A 99 -11.73 -2.17 19.50
C VAL A 99 -13.24 -2.07 19.43
N TRP A 100 -13.94 -2.98 20.11
CA TRP A 100 -15.39 -2.98 20.19
C TRP A 100 -15.87 -3.37 21.59
N SER A 101 -17.13 -3.03 21.87
CA SER A 101 -17.82 -3.41 23.11
C SER A 101 -19.01 -4.30 22.75
N PRO A 102 -18.92 -5.63 22.95
CA PRO A 102 -20.02 -6.55 22.63
C PRO A 102 -21.27 -6.33 23.49
N GLY A 103 -21.16 -5.57 24.58
CA GLY A 103 -22.24 -5.21 25.48
C GLY A 103 -21.80 -5.27 26.95
N GLY A 104 -22.54 -4.61 27.83
CA GLY A 104 -22.18 -4.52 29.25
C GLY A 104 -20.86 -3.78 29.49
N CYS A 105 -20.09 -4.25 30.48
CA CYS A 105 -18.78 -3.69 30.83
C CYS A 105 -17.61 -4.41 30.14
N GLU A 106 -17.82 -5.05 29.02
CA GLU A 106 -16.74 -5.72 28.29
C GLU A 106 -16.22 -4.84 27.15
N GLN A 107 -14.90 -4.84 26.98
CA GLN A 107 -14.21 -4.27 25.84
C GLN A 107 -13.25 -5.30 25.26
N CYS A 108 -13.37 -5.52 23.95
CA CYS A 108 -12.52 -6.41 23.19
C CYS A 108 -11.64 -5.62 22.24
N ARG A 109 -10.43 -6.11 22.00
CA ARG A 109 -9.50 -5.62 21.00
C ARG A 109 -8.94 -6.79 20.20
N CYS A 110 -8.81 -6.62 18.89
CA CYS A 110 -8.05 -7.54 18.06
C CYS A 110 -6.55 -7.20 18.14
N VAL A 111 -5.73 -8.14 18.58
CA VAL A 111 -4.28 -7.95 18.75
C VAL A 111 -3.54 -9.08 18.03
N ASN A 112 -2.89 -8.74 16.92
CA ASN A 112 -2.15 -9.64 16.04
C ASN A 112 -2.98 -10.86 15.58
N GLY A 113 -4.26 -10.65 15.29
CA GLY A 113 -5.22 -11.72 14.95
C GLY A 113 -5.69 -12.56 16.14
N THR A 114 -5.40 -12.14 17.37
CA THR A 114 -5.90 -12.77 18.60
C THR A 114 -6.90 -11.86 19.31
N LEU A 115 -8.04 -12.41 19.73
CA LEU A 115 -9.01 -11.70 20.54
C LEU A 115 -8.48 -11.45 21.96
N SER A 116 -8.49 -10.19 22.39
CA SER A 116 -8.16 -9.78 23.76
C SER A 116 -9.35 -9.00 24.34
N CYS A 117 -10.14 -9.66 25.20
CA CYS A 117 -11.28 -9.05 25.87
C CYS A 117 -11.01 -8.86 27.37
N GLY A 118 -11.57 -7.80 27.95
CA GLY A 118 -11.45 -7.49 29.36
C GLY A 118 -12.61 -6.65 29.87
N HIS A 119 -12.82 -6.69 31.19
CA HIS A 119 -13.84 -5.88 31.84
C HIS A 119 -13.33 -4.45 32.05
N ILE A 120 -14.17 -3.46 31.71
CA ILE A 120 -13.93 -2.05 31.98
C ILE A 120 -13.90 -1.86 33.49
N PRO A 121 -12.79 -1.38 34.07
CA PRO A 121 -12.71 -1.13 35.49
C PRO A 121 -13.56 0.10 35.85
N CYS A 122 -14.46 -0.05 36.81
CA CYS A 122 -15.25 1.05 37.34
C CYS A 122 -14.57 1.68 38.57
N SER A 123 -14.57 3.00 38.63
CA SER A 123 -13.91 3.77 39.71
C SER A 123 -14.76 3.96 40.96
N VAL A 124 -16.07 3.70 40.87
CA VAL A 124 -16.99 3.91 42.00
C VAL A 124 -16.82 2.80 43.04
N THR A 125 -16.22 3.17 44.18
CA THR A 125 -16.02 2.26 45.32
C THR A 125 -17.04 2.52 46.45
N SER A 126 -17.47 3.77 46.65
CA SER A 126 -18.51 4.16 47.62
C SER A 126 -19.12 5.53 47.30
N CYS A 127 -20.43 5.71 47.49
CA CYS A 127 -21.12 7.00 47.33
C CYS A 127 -21.16 7.81 48.64
N ARG A 128 -21.48 9.11 48.54
CA ARG A 128 -21.62 9.99 49.73
C ARG A 128 -22.90 9.67 50.49
N GLU A 129 -22.97 10.14 51.74
CA GLU A 129 -24.18 10.03 52.57
C GLU A 129 -25.37 10.69 51.86
N GLY A 130 -26.52 10.00 51.80
CA GLY A 130 -27.68 10.44 51.01
C GLY A 130 -27.62 10.09 49.51
N GLN A 131 -26.65 9.29 49.06
CA GLN A 131 -26.55 8.79 47.68
C GLN A 131 -26.43 7.27 47.63
N VAL A 132 -26.81 6.68 46.50
CA VAL A 132 -26.68 5.24 46.22
C VAL A 132 -26.02 5.03 44.85
N ALA A 133 -25.16 4.02 44.74
CA ALA A 133 -24.57 3.62 43.46
C ALA A 133 -25.62 2.87 42.65
N LEU A 134 -26.06 3.43 41.52
CA LEU A 134 -27.04 2.82 40.64
C LEU A 134 -26.44 2.65 39.24
N GLN A 135 -26.60 1.44 38.70
CA GLN A 135 -26.19 1.10 37.34
C GLN A 135 -27.34 1.48 36.39
N LEU A 136 -27.18 2.59 35.65
CA LEU A 136 -28.23 3.09 34.76
C LEU A 136 -28.33 2.25 33.47
N PRO A 137 -29.52 2.17 32.84
CA PRO A 137 -29.67 1.50 31.56
C PRO A 137 -28.68 2.06 30.53
N HIS A 138 -28.01 1.17 29.79
CA HIS A 138 -27.01 1.50 28.78
C HIS A 138 -25.68 2.07 29.29
N GLN A 139 -25.50 2.27 30.60
CA GLN A 139 -24.18 2.53 31.16
C GLN A 139 -23.45 1.21 31.46
N CYS A 140 -22.13 1.23 31.48
CA CYS A 140 -21.34 0.15 32.05
C CYS A 140 -21.17 0.36 33.57
N CYS A 141 -20.60 1.50 33.96
CA CYS A 141 -20.29 1.76 35.36
C CYS A 141 -21.48 2.35 36.13
N PRO A 142 -21.61 2.06 37.44
CA PRO A 142 -22.61 2.68 38.27
C PRO A 142 -22.27 4.15 38.53
N GLU A 143 -23.29 4.98 38.71
CA GLU A 143 -23.17 6.38 39.12
C GLU A 143 -23.86 6.59 40.47
N CYS A 144 -23.36 7.54 41.26
CA CYS A 144 -23.97 7.89 42.55
C CYS A 144 -25.16 8.83 42.32
N VAL A 145 -26.36 8.35 42.63
CA VAL A 145 -27.61 9.13 42.52
C VAL A 145 -28.17 9.46 43.91
N PRO A 146 -28.83 10.62 44.11
CA PRO A 146 -29.45 10.95 45.39
C PRO A 146 -30.54 9.95 45.78
N LEU A 147 -30.58 9.58 47.07
CA LEU A 147 -31.72 8.91 47.67
C LEU A 147 -32.83 9.96 47.80
N GLY A 148 -33.85 9.85 46.96
CA GLY A 148 -35.04 10.72 47.00
C GLY A 148 -35.83 10.56 48.29
#